data_AF-A0A2H0LZY7-F1
#
_entry.id   AF-A0A2H0LZY7-F1
#
_cell.length_a   1.000
_cell.length_b   1.000
_cell.length_c   1.000
_cell.angle_alpha   90.00
_cell.angle_beta   90.00
_cell.angle_gamma   90.00
#
_symmetry.space_group_name_H-M   'P 1'
#
loop_
_entity.id
_entity.type
_entity.pdbx_description
1 polymer ?
#
loop_
_entity_poly.entity_id
_entity_poly.type
_entity_poly.pdbx_seq_one_letter_code
_entity_poly.pdbx_strand_id
1 'polypeptide(L)'
;MRKHPLITGEIYHIFNKSIAGFTIFNNNDEYQRILVAMKYYTVNKHSSCLSRFLEIKNKPQANIQIEIDNYLATKTKIIDIIAYCIMPTHIHLILKQLKENGISEYVNNLCNSYTRFFNTKHKRKGPLWESRFKSRLVRDDNQLLHLTRYLHLNPTTAFIVDRPESWQYSSYQEYTQIEKTTKFCNFRDLIDMPTEEYKKFNDDRISYQRELAQIKDLIMDEPSVDLRGLHG
;
A
#
# COMPACT_ATOMS: atom_id res chain seq x y z
N MET A 1 6.84 -22.37 -5.42
CA MET A 1 5.49 -22.10 -5.99
C MET A 1 4.63 -21.55 -4.86
N ARG A 2 3.73 -20.56 -5.07
CA ARG A 2 2.81 -20.13 -3.98
C ARG A 2 1.87 -21.29 -3.66
N LYS A 3 1.58 -21.54 -2.38
CA LYS A 3 0.68 -22.63 -1.96
C LYS A 3 -0.77 -22.42 -2.41
N HIS A 4 -1.18 -21.17 -2.60
CA HIS A 4 -2.51 -20.81 -3.11
C HIS A 4 -2.36 -19.84 -4.29
N PRO A 5 -3.05 -20.11 -5.42
CA PRO A 5 -3.09 -19.18 -6.54
C PRO A 5 -3.84 -17.90 -6.15
N LEU A 6 -3.52 -16.79 -6.83
CA LEU A 6 -4.30 -15.55 -6.69
C LEU A 6 -5.45 -15.60 -7.69
N ILE A 7 -6.68 -15.60 -7.17
CA ILE A 7 -7.91 -15.79 -7.93
C ILE A 7 -8.49 -14.41 -8.30
N THR A 8 -8.99 -14.28 -9.53
CA THR A 8 -9.67 -13.06 -10.01
C THR A 8 -11.00 -12.86 -9.29
N GLY A 9 -11.28 -11.63 -8.88
CA GLY A 9 -12.44 -11.26 -8.07
C GLY A 9 -12.12 -11.17 -6.56
N GLU A 10 -11.11 -11.91 -6.10
CA GLU A 10 -10.75 -11.99 -4.69
C GLU A 10 -9.87 -10.82 -4.20
N ILE A 11 -9.91 -10.58 -2.90
CA ILE A 11 -9.16 -9.53 -2.21
C ILE A 11 -8.00 -10.12 -1.42
N TYR A 12 -6.83 -9.49 -1.50
CA TYR A 12 -5.63 -9.96 -0.82
C TYR A 12 -4.92 -8.84 -0.07
N HIS A 13 -4.44 -9.16 1.14
CA HIS A 13 -3.36 -8.42 1.79
C HIS A 13 -2.05 -8.78 1.12
N ILE A 14 -1.41 -7.80 0.51
CA ILE A 14 -0.10 -7.92 -0.13
C ILE A 14 0.91 -7.12 0.69
N PHE A 15 2.05 -7.73 0.98
CA PHE A 15 3.14 -7.03 1.65
C PHE A 15 4.51 -7.43 1.12
N ASN A 16 5.41 -6.45 1.08
CA ASN A 16 6.78 -6.66 0.67
C ASN A 16 7.71 -5.82 1.53
N LYS A 17 8.79 -6.43 2.01
CA LYS A 17 9.79 -5.80 2.88
C LYS A 17 11.06 -5.53 2.10
N SER A 18 11.80 -4.52 2.52
CA SER A 18 13.19 -4.30 2.09
C SER A 18 14.11 -5.38 2.63
N ILE A 19 15.19 -5.66 1.93
CA ILE A 19 16.21 -6.60 2.41
C ILE A 19 16.80 -6.11 3.74
N ALA A 20 16.96 -7.01 4.71
CA ALA A 20 17.58 -6.74 6.01
C ALA A 20 16.99 -5.52 6.76
N GLY A 21 15.71 -5.19 6.53
CA GLY A 21 15.06 -4.03 7.16
C GLY A 21 15.60 -2.67 6.69
N PHE A 22 16.25 -2.62 5.52
CA PHE A 22 16.86 -1.41 5.00
C PHE A 22 15.81 -0.31 4.72
N THR A 23 16.08 0.92 5.17
CA THR A 23 15.19 2.06 4.87
C THR A 23 15.31 2.45 3.40
N ILE A 24 14.21 2.31 2.67
CA ILE A 24 14.16 2.56 1.22
C ILE A 24 13.27 3.74 0.87
N PHE A 25 12.53 4.28 1.85
CA PHE A 25 11.81 5.53 1.74
C PHE A 25 12.37 6.52 2.78
N ASN A 26 13.31 7.36 2.35
CA ASN A 26 14.09 8.25 3.22
C ASN A 26 13.62 9.70 3.20
N ASN A 27 12.85 10.09 2.19
CA ASN A 27 12.43 11.47 1.96
C ASN A 27 11.12 11.50 1.17
N ASN A 28 10.49 12.68 1.14
CA ASN A 28 9.22 12.86 0.45
C ASN A 28 9.28 12.45 -1.02
N ASP A 29 10.36 12.75 -1.76
CA ASP A 29 10.46 12.40 -3.18
C ASP A 29 10.40 10.89 -3.42
N GLU A 30 10.99 10.10 -2.53
CA GLU A 30 10.94 8.63 -2.58
C GLU A 30 9.54 8.10 -2.32
N TYR A 31 8.81 8.69 -1.38
CA TYR A 31 7.41 8.36 -1.13
C TYR A 31 6.50 8.78 -2.30
N GLN A 32 6.67 9.99 -2.81
CA GLN A 32 5.91 10.47 -3.98
C GLN A 32 6.16 9.60 -5.20
N ARG A 33 7.42 9.16 -5.41
CA ARG A 33 7.78 8.29 -6.52
C ARG A 33 7.07 6.94 -6.45
N ILE A 34 6.97 6.31 -5.28
CA ILE A 34 6.27 5.03 -5.16
C ILE A 34 4.75 5.21 -5.29
N LEU A 35 4.16 6.28 -4.76
CA LEU A 35 2.73 6.56 -4.92
C LEU A 35 2.36 6.74 -6.40
N VAL A 36 3.17 7.50 -7.14
CA VAL A 36 3.04 7.66 -8.59
C VAL A 36 3.15 6.31 -9.30
N ALA A 37 4.13 5.47 -8.92
CA ALA A 37 4.29 4.14 -9.51
C ALA A 37 3.11 3.22 -9.19
N MET A 38 2.61 3.26 -7.96
CA MET A 38 1.46 2.47 -7.52
C MET A 38 0.23 2.80 -8.35
N LYS A 39 0.00 4.08 -8.67
CA LYS A 39 -1.11 4.48 -9.55
C LYS A 39 -0.89 4.02 -10.98
N TYR A 40 0.30 4.30 -11.50
CA TYR A 40 0.65 4.02 -12.89
C TYR A 40 0.42 2.55 -13.22
N TYR A 41 0.96 1.64 -12.42
CA TYR A 41 0.92 0.21 -12.74
C TYR A 41 -0.42 -0.49 -12.46
N THR A 42 -1.48 0.22 -12.04
CA THR A 42 -2.82 -0.36 -11.82
C THR A 42 -3.46 -0.94 -13.10
N VAL A 43 -2.92 -0.61 -14.26
CA VAL A 43 -3.34 -1.07 -15.58
C VAL A 43 -2.20 -1.87 -16.23
N ASN A 44 -2.51 -2.69 -17.24
CA ASN A 44 -1.46 -3.38 -18.00
C ASN A 44 -1.11 -2.64 -19.31
N LYS A 45 -0.12 -3.17 -20.02
CA LYS A 45 0.25 -2.77 -21.39
C LYS A 45 0.54 -1.27 -21.53
N HIS A 46 1.39 -0.77 -20.63
CA HIS A 46 1.92 0.57 -20.76
C HIS A 46 2.72 0.72 -22.05
N SER A 47 2.55 1.87 -22.72
CA SER A 47 3.34 2.25 -23.88
C SER A 47 4.81 2.55 -23.55
N SER A 48 5.14 2.76 -22.27
CA SER A 48 6.49 3.02 -21.79
C SER A 48 6.64 2.65 -20.32
N CYS A 49 7.88 2.56 -19.81
CA CYS A 49 8.10 2.47 -18.37
C CYS A 49 7.81 3.81 -17.68
N LEU A 50 7.56 3.79 -16.36
CA LEU A 50 7.22 5.00 -15.62
C LEU A 50 8.26 6.14 -15.78
N SER A 51 9.56 5.84 -15.72
CA SER A 51 10.59 6.89 -15.88
C SER A 51 10.46 7.60 -17.22
N ARG A 52 10.31 6.82 -18.31
CA ARG A 52 10.14 7.39 -19.64
C ARG A 52 8.83 8.17 -19.78
N PHE A 53 7.75 7.69 -19.17
CA PHE A 53 6.50 8.42 -19.11
C PHE A 53 6.65 9.78 -18.41
N LEU A 54 7.36 9.82 -17.27
CA LEU A 54 7.61 11.08 -16.54
C LEU A 54 8.50 12.04 -17.34
N GLU A 55 9.55 11.54 -17.98
CA GLU A 55 10.45 12.33 -18.84
C GLU A 55 9.70 13.00 -19.99
N ILE A 56 8.82 12.25 -20.68
CA ILE A 56 8.04 12.77 -21.81
C ILE A 56 7.12 13.90 -21.37
N LYS A 57 6.55 13.80 -20.16
CA LYS A 57 5.59 14.78 -19.67
C LYS A 57 6.27 16.05 -19.15
N ASN A 58 7.47 15.95 -18.54
CA ASN A 58 8.28 17.07 -18.06
C ASN A 58 7.46 18.22 -17.42
N LYS A 59 6.60 17.88 -16.46
CA LYS A 59 5.70 18.83 -15.76
C LYS A 59 6.01 18.89 -14.26
N PRO A 60 5.61 19.97 -13.57
CA PRO A 60 5.57 20.02 -12.11
C PRO A 60 4.78 18.85 -11.51
N GLN A 61 5.12 18.44 -10.29
CA GLN A 61 4.52 17.28 -9.61
C GLN A 61 2.99 17.37 -9.51
N ALA A 62 2.40 18.54 -9.26
CA ALA A 62 0.93 18.67 -9.20
C ALA A 62 0.25 18.30 -10.54
N ASN A 63 0.92 18.58 -11.66
CA ASN A 63 0.41 18.34 -12.99
C ASN A 63 0.64 16.88 -13.44
N ILE A 64 1.64 16.19 -12.86
CA ILE A 64 1.88 14.79 -13.21
C ILE A 64 0.72 13.88 -12.78
N GLN A 65 0.07 14.23 -11.67
CA GLN A 65 -1.03 13.43 -11.15
C GLN A 65 -2.22 13.45 -12.12
N ILE A 66 -2.57 14.63 -12.64
CA ILE A 66 -3.62 14.83 -13.64
C ILE A 66 -3.29 14.07 -14.94
N GLU A 67 -2.05 14.15 -15.41
CA GLU A 67 -1.61 13.43 -16.61
C GLU A 67 -1.70 11.92 -16.46
N ILE A 68 -1.35 11.40 -15.28
CA ILE A 68 -1.51 9.98 -14.96
C ILE A 68 -2.99 9.61 -14.95
N ASP A 69 -3.84 10.41 -14.30
CA ASP A 69 -5.29 10.16 -14.26
C ASP A 69 -5.89 10.10 -15.67
N ASN A 70 -5.58 11.09 -16.51
CA ASN A 70 -6.03 11.12 -17.90
C ASN A 70 -5.51 9.92 -18.70
N TYR A 71 -4.24 9.56 -18.51
CA TYR A 71 -3.64 8.42 -19.18
C TYR A 71 -4.33 7.10 -18.77
N LEU A 72 -4.65 6.94 -17.49
CA LEU A 72 -5.25 5.73 -16.94
C LEU A 72 -6.76 5.63 -17.23
N ALA A 73 -7.47 6.75 -17.40
CA ALA A 73 -8.92 6.78 -17.63
C ALA A 73 -9.38 5.98 -18.87
N THR A 74 -8.49 5.78 -19.85
CA THR A 74 -8.77 5.03 -21.09
C THR A 74 -8.31 3.56 -21.03
N LYS A 75 -7.75 3.12 -19.90
CA LYS A 75 -7.08 1.83 -19.76
C LYS A 75 -7.88 0.89 -18.88
N THR A 76 -7.77 -0.41 -19.19
CA THR A 76 -8.38 -1.46 -18.37
C THR A 76 -7.50 -1.74 -17.16
N LYS A 77 -8.07 -1.59 -15.96
CA LYS A 77 -7.42 -1.96 -14.71
C LYS A 77 -7.20 -3.47 -14.60
N ILE A 78 -6.07 -3.86 -14.02
CA ILE A 78 -5.76 -5.26 -13.69
C ILE A 78 -5.92 -5.58 -12.21
N ILE A 79 -5.91 -4.54 -11.37
CA ILE A 79 -6.18 -4.59 -9.94
C ILE A 79 -6.98 -3.36 -9.52
N ASP A 80 -7.63 -3.45 -8.36
CA ASP A 80 -8.09 -2.29 -7.61
C ASP A 80 -7.35 -2.20 -6.28
N ILE A 81 -7.00 -0.98 -5.89
CA ILE A 81 -6.38 -0.69 -4.60
C ILE A 81 -7.51 -0.33 -3.63
N ILE A 82 -7.63 -1.06 -2.52
CA ILE A 82 -8.65 -0.82 -1.50
C ILE A 82 -8.08 0.02 -0.36
N ALA A 83 -6.85 -0.31 0.07
CA ALA A 83 -6.12 0.47 1.06
C ALA A 83 -4.60 0.28 0.87
N TYR A 84 -3.81 1.22 1.37
CA TYR A 84 -2.36 1.09 1.42
C TYR A 84 -1.76 1.79 2.65
N CYS A 85 -0.57 1.35 3.03
CA CYS A 85 0.31 2.02 3.96
C CYS A 85 1.77 1.76 3.57
N ILE A 86 2.53 2.82 3.32
CA ILE A 86 3.94 2.77 2.94
C ILE A 86 4.75 3.13 4.16
N MET A 87 5.54 2.17 4.65
CA MET A 87 6.42 2.31 5.80
C MET A 87 7.86 2.49 5.32
N PRO A 88 8.78 3.06 6.12
CA PRO A 88 10.16 3.35 5.68
C PRO A 88 10.91 2.13 5.08
N THR A 89 10.59 0.93 5.57
CA THR A 89 11.27 -0.32 5.21
C THR A 89 10.39 -1.30 4.43
N HIS A 90 9.09 -1.04 4.25
CA HIS A 90 8.16 -2.01 3.66
C HIS A 90 6.85 -1.38 3.18
N ILE A 91 6.09 -2.13 2.38
CA ILE A 91 4.77 -1.71 1.89
C ILE A 91 3.69 -2.71 2.30
N HIS A 92 2.52 -2.19 2.65
CA HIS A 92 1.29 -2.94 2.83
C HIS A 92 0.21 -2.44 1.88
N LEU A 93 -0.40 -3.35 1.13
CA LEU A 93 -1.46 -3.07 0.17
C LEU A 93 -2.62 -4.03 0.39
N ILE A 94 -3.85 -3.55 0.23
CA ILE A 94 -5.03 -4.40 0.09
C ILE A 94 -5.51 -4.26 -1.35
N LEU A 95 -5.42 -5.34 -2.12
CA LEU A 95 -5.67 -5.34 -3.56
C LEU A 95 -6.77 -6.33 -3.92
N LYS A 96 -7.72 -5.90 -4.77
CA LYS A 96 -8.63 -6.81 -5.47
C LYS A 96 -8.03 -7.18 -6.82
N GLN A 97 -7.99 -8.47 -7.15
CA GLN A 97 -7.51 -8.91 -8.45
C GLN A 97 -8.63 -8.78 -9.50
N LEU A 98 -8.44 -7.97 -10.55
CA LEU A 98 -9.45 -7.77 -11.60
C LEU A 98 -9.15 -8.58 -12.87
N LYS A 99 -7.90 -9.01 -13.03
CA LYS A 99 -7.45 -9.83 -14.15
C LYS A 99 -6.61 -11.00 -13.63
N GLU A 100 -6.66 -12.13 -14.33
CA GLU A 100 -5.75 -13.24 -14.06
C GLU A 100 -4.28 -12.77 -14.00
N ASN A 101 -3.59 -13.16 -12.93
CA ASN A 101 -2.22 -12.75 -12.61
C ASN A 101 -2.00 -11.24 -12.37
N GLY A 102 -3.07 -10.43 -12.32
CA GLY A 102 -3.00 -8.98 -12.21
C GLY A 102 -2.21 -8.48 -11.01
N ILE A 103 -2.41 -9.06 -9.82
CA ILE A 103 -1.62 -8.69 -8.63
C ILE A 103 -0.14 -9.04 -8.81
N SER A 104 0.16 -10.20 -9.39
CA SER A 104 1.56 -10.62 -9.57
C SER A 104 2.28 -9.71 -10.56
N GLU A 105 1.62 -9.34 -11.66
CA GLU A 105 2.12 -8.38 -12.66
C GLU A 105 2.30 -6.99 -12.03
N TYR A 106 1.28 -6.50 -11.32
CA TYR A 106 1.29 -5.21 -10.62
C TYR A 106 2.47 -5.08 -9.66
N VAL A 107 2.61 -6.00 -8.70
CA VAL A 107 3.64 -5.91 -7.66
C VAL A 107 5.04 -6.06 -8.26
N ASN A 108 5.21 -6.91 -9.27
CA ASN A 108 6.48 -7.08 -9.98
C ASN A 108 6.90 -5.78 -10.65
N ASN A 109 6.02 -5.16 -11.44
CA ASN A 109 6.30 -3.90 -12.12
C ASN A 109 6.58 -2.77 -11.13
N LEU A 110 5.77 -2.67 -10.07
CA LEU A 110 5.94 -1.69 -9.01
C LEU A 110 7.32 -1.81 -8.33
N CYS A 111 7.65 -3.00 -7.84
CA CYS A 111 8.89 -3.26 -7.11
C CYS A 111 10.12 -3.06 -7.99
N ASN A 112 10.08 -3.52 -9.24
CA ASN A 112 11.18 -3.38 -10.19
C ASN A 112 11.39 -1.93 -10.62
N SER A 113 10.31 -1.21 -10.92
CA SER A 113 10.34 0.21 -11.27
C SER A 113 10.92 1.04 -10.12
N TYR A 114 10.50 0.76 -8.89
CA TYR A 114 11.01 1.45 -7.71
C TYR A 114 12.47 1.12 -7.42
N THR A 115 12.85 -0.16 -7.50
CA THR A 115 14.25 -0.61 -7.32
C THR A 115 15.18 0.11 -8.29
N ARG A 116 14.82 0.20 -9.57
CA ARG A 116 15.61 0.91 -10.58
C ARG A 116 15.77 2.38 -10.25
N PHE A 117 14.67 3.06 -9.89
CA PHE A 117 14.71 4.45 -9.46
C PHE A 117 15.64 4.66 -8.26
N PHE A 118 15.45 3.87 -7.20
CA PHE A 118 16.21 3.99 -5.96
C PHE A 118 17.71 3.74 -6.20
N ASN A 119 18.04 2.67 -6.92
CA ASN A 119 19.41 2.32 -7.25
C ASN A 119 20.10 3.40 -8.09
N THR A 120 19.41 3.97 -9.08
CA THR A 120 19.97 5.07 -9.87
C THR A 120 20.19 6.32 -9.01
N LYS A 121 19.19 6.73 -8.21
CA LYS A 121 19.28 7.91 -7.34
C LYS A 121 20.42 7.81 -6.33
N HIS A 122 20.58 6.64 -5.71
CA HIS A 122 21.56 6.39 -4.65
C HIS A 122 22.86 5.75 -5.14
N LYS A 123 23.08 5.65 -6.46
CA LYS A 123 24.23 4.97 -7.08
C LYS A 123 24.48 3.56 -6.53
N ARG A 124 23.40 2.87 -6.14
CA ARG A 124 23.41 1.53 -5.56
C ARG A 124 23.22 0.47 -6.65
N LYS A 125 23.65 -0.76 -6.36
CA LYS A 125 23.35 -1.95 -7.15
C LYS A 125 22.72 -3.02 -6.27
N GLY A 126 22.06 -3.99 -6.90
CA GLY A 126 21.50 -5.16 -6.22
C GLY A 126 20.02 -5.02 -5.84
N PRO A 127 19.48 -6.05 -5.16
CA PRO A 127 18.06 -6.09 -4.79
C PRO A 127 17.74 -5.03 -3.74
N LEU A 128 16.49 -4.56 -3.75
CA LEU A 128 15.95 -3.66 -2.75
C LEU A 128 14.97 -4.37 -1.82
N TRP A 129 14.20 -5.31 -2.37
CA TRP A 129 13.13 -6.04 -1.69
C TRP A 129 13.58 -7.46 -1.31
N GLU A 130 13.03 -7.98 -0.21
CA GLU A 130 13.08 -9.41 0.10
C GLU A 130 12.39 -10.22 -1.00
N SER A 131 12.89 -11.43 -1.23
CA SER A 131 12.51 -12.38 -2.30
C SER A 131 11.17 -12.11 -3.02
N ARG A 132 10.12 -12.89 -2.75
CA ARG A 132 8.79 -12.71 -3.35
C ARG A 132 7.88 -12.01 -2.34
N PHE A 133 7.03 -11.12 -2.83
CA PHE A 133 5.96 -10.55 -2.01
C PHE A 133 5.11 -11.66 -1.37
N LYS A 134 4.60 -11.36 -0.18
CA LYS A 134 3.72 -12.24 0.58
C LYS A 134 2.27 -11.81 0.34
N SER A 135 1.36 -12.79 0.34
CA SER A 135 -0.06 -12.57 0.08
C SER A 135 -0.92 -13.38 1.05
N ARG A 136 -1.99 -12.78 1.58
CA ARG A 136 -3.03 -13.44 2.37
C ARG A 136 -4.41 -13.12 1.79
N LEU A 137 -5.23 -14.13 1.58
CA LEU A 137 -6.63 -13.95 1.16
C LEU A 137 -7.41 -13.26 2.28
N VAL A 138 -8.21 -12.27 1.92
CA VAL A 138 -9.23 -11.66 2.78
C VAL A 138 -10.54 -12.41 2.51
N ARG A 139 -11.09 -13.04 3.53
CA ARG A 139 -12.18 -14.02 3.44
C ARG A 139 -13.56 -13.40 3.52
N ASP A 140 -13.67 -12.29 4.24
CA ASP A 140 -14.93 -11.63 4.55
C ASP A 140 -14.74 -10.13 4.84
N ASP A 141 -15.86 -9.41 4.87
CA ASP A 141 -15.89 -7.95 5.04
C ASP A 141 -15.41 -7.50 6.42
N ASN A 142 -15.66 -8.29 7.47
CA ASN A 142 -15.15 -8.01 8.80
C ASN A 142 -13.62 -8.09 8.83
N GLN A 143 -13.04 -9.13 8.24
CA GLN A 143 -11.60 -9.27 8.08
C GLN A 143 -11.03 -8.09 7.27
N LEU A 144 -11.72 -7.68 6.21
CA LEU A 144 -11.33 -6.52 5.39
C LEU A 144 -11.26 -5.24 6.23
N LEU A 145 -12.33 -4.92 6.97
CA LEU A 145 -12.42 -3.73 7.82
C LEU A 145 -11.35 -3.72 8.93
N HIS A 146 -11.12 -4.84 9.61
CA HIS A 146 -10.06 -4.92 10.63
C HIS A 146 -8.67 -4.81 10.01
N LEU A 147 -8.47 -5.32 8.80
CA LEU A 147 -7.22 -5.21 8.07
C LEU A 147 -6.94 -3.76 7.63
N THR A 148 -7.95 -2.97 7.24
CA THR A 148 -7.73 -1.55 6.92
C THR A 148 -7.28 -0.76 8.16
N ARG A 149 -7.90 -0.99 9.33
CA ARG A 149 -7.44 -0.41 10.61
C ARG A 149 -6.00 -0.82 10.91
N TYR A 150 -5.67 -2.11 10.79
CA TYR A 150 -4.29 -2.57 10.99
C TYR A 150 -3.29 -1.82 10.08
N LEU A 151 -3.59 -1.66 8.79
CA LEU A 151 -2.75 -0.90 7.87
C LEU A 151 -2.59 0.57 8.28
N HIS A 152 -3.70 1.24 8.62
CA HIS A 152 -3.71 2.67 8.93
C HIS A 152 -3.08 2.99 10.28
N LEU A 153 -3.12 2.05 11.22
CA LEU A 153 -2.45 2.18 12.53
C LEU A 153 -0.99 1.70 12.53
N ASN A 154 -0.45 1.16 11.43
CA ASN A 154 0.96 0.75 11.37
C ASN A 154 1.95 1.89 11.71
N PRO A 155 1.79 3.11 11.16
CA PRO A 155 2.68 4.23 11.48
C PRO A 155 2.65 4.64 12.95
N THR A 156 1.47 4.61 13.58
CA THR A 156 1.31 4.95 15.00
C THR A 156 1.84 3.84 15.92
N THR A 157 1.64 2.59 15.52
CA THR A 157 2.16 1.39 16.20
C THR A 157 3.68 1.35 16.18
N ALA A 158 4.29 1.76 15.08
CA ALA A 158 5.75 1.86 14.92
C ALA A 158 6.35 3.16 15.47
N PHE A 159 5.57 3.96 16.21
CA PHE A 159 6.01 5.24 16.79
C PHE A 159 6.58 6.25 15.77
N ILE A 160 6.17 6.16 14.50
CA ILE A 160 6.58 7.11 13.45
C ILE A 160 5.78 8.42 13.57
N VAL A 161 4.51 8.31 13.95
CA VAL A 161 3.61 9.44 14.18
C VAL A 161 2.68 9.18 15.37
N ASP A 162 2.15 10.25 15.96
CA ASP A 162 1.23 10.13 17.08
C ASP A 162 -0.18 9.70 16.66
N ARG A 163 -0.60 10.09 15.46
CA ARG A 163 -1.94 9.85 14.93
C ARG A 163 -1.90 9.41 13.46
N PRO A 164 -2.84 8.56 13.01
CA PRO A 164 -2.83 8.05 11.63
C PRO A 164 -3.00 9.17 10.58
N GLU A 165 -3.71 10.26 10.91
CA GLU A 165 -3.86 11.44 10.04
C GLU A 165 -2.52 12.08 9.66
N SER A 166 -1.53 11.99 10.54
CA SER A 166 -0.22 12.60 10.36
C SER A 166 0.67 11.81 9.40
N TRP A 167 0.30 10.59 9.02
CA TRP A 167 1.04 9.79 8.05
C TRP A 167 0.43 9.88 6.65
N GLN A 168 0.91 10.85 5.88
CA GLN A 168 0.47 11.13 4.50
C GLN A 168 0.77 10.00 3.49
N TYR A 169 1.54 8.99 3.86
CA TYR A 169 1.92 7.87 2.99
C TYR A 169 1.07 6.62 3.25
N SER A 170 -0.16 6.82 3.70
CA SER A 170 -1.21 5.81 3.81
C SER A 170 -2.51 6.30 3.20
N SER A 171 -3.43 5.38 2.91
CA SER A 171 -4.76 5.73 2.42
C SER A 171 -5.71 6.22 3.51
N TYR A 172 -5.27 6.39 4.77
CA TYR A 172 -6.16 6.77 5.88
C TYR A 172 -6.87 8.10 5.62
N GLN A 173 -6.18 9.07 4.99
CA GLN A 173 -6.79 10.36 4.63
C GLN A 173 -7.88 10.21 3.55
N GLU A 174 -7.82 9.22 2.67
CA GLU A 174 -8.90 8.97 1.70
C GLU A 174 -10.18 8.44 2.36
N TYR A 175 -10.05 7.79 3.51
CA TYR A 175 -11.17 7.28 4.30
C TYR A 175 -11.77 8.39 5.19
N THR A 176 -10.96 9.37 5.57
CA THR A 176 -11.31 10.35 6.61
C THR A 176 -11.46 11.80 6.14
N GLN A 177 -10.99 12.11 4.93
CA GLN A 177 -11.01 13.45 4.33
C GLN A 177 -11.53 13.41 2.89
N ILE A 178 -12.70 12.78 2.71
CA ILE A 178 -13.31 12.40 1.43
C ILE A 178 -13.35 13.52 0.39
N GLU A 179 -13.49 14.78 0.81
CA GLU A 179 -13.61 15.93 -0.10
C GLU A 179 -12.27 16.49 -0.60
N LYS A 180 -11.15 16.14 0.03
CA LYS A 180 -9.85 16.81 -0.16
C LYS A 180 -8.79 15.95 -0.84
N THR A 181 -9.04 14.66 -1.04
CA THR A 181 -8.01 13.70 -1.47
C THR A 181 -8.27 13.13 -2.87
N THR A 182 -7.19 12.80 -3.58
CA THR A 182 -7.27 12.04 -4.83
C THR A 182 -7.93 10.68 -4.60
N LYS A 183 -8.87 10.27 -5.46
CA LYS A 183 -9.54 8.95 -5.42
C LYS A 183 -8.59 7.84 -5.90
N PHE A 184 -7.67 7.44 -5.04
CA PHE A 184 -6.68 6.40 -5.35
C PHE A 184 -7.19 5.02 -4.92
N CYS A 185 -7.98 4.96 -3.84
CA CYS A 185 -8.57 3.75 -3.28
C CYS A 185 -10.05 3.59 -3.66
N ASN A 186 -10.42 2.37 -4.05
CA ASN A 186 -11.78 1.94 -4.36
C ASN A 186 -12.33 1.05 -3.23
N PHE A 187 -12.78 1.68 -2.14
CA PHE A 187 -13.23 0.98 -0.92
C PHE A 187 -14.72 1.13 -0.61
N ARG A 188 -15.41 2.10 -1.22
CA ARG A 188 -16.77 2.51 -0.81
C ARG A 188 -17.81 1.42 -0.98
N ASP A 189 -17.68 0.59 -2.00
CA ASP A 189 -18.61 -0.52 -2.24
C ASP A 189 -18.26 -1.77 -1.40
N LEU A 190 -17.18 -1.72 -0.62
CA LEU A 190 -16.65 -2.83 0.18
C LEU A 190 -16.67 -2.56 1.68
N ILE A 191 -16.63 -1.28 2.08
CA ILE A 191 -16.62 -0.84 3.46
C ILE A 191 -17.70 0.23 3.60
N ASP A 192 -18.86 -0.20 4.09
CA ASP A 192 -19.99 0.67 4.39
C ASP A 192 -19.87 1.20 5.82
N MET A 193 -18.95 2.14 6.01
CA MET A 193 -18.73 2.80 7.30
C MET A 193 -18.58 4.31 7.10
N PRO A 194 -19.40 5.14 7.77
CA PRO A 194 -19.23 6.59 7.74
C PRO A 194 -17.86 7.02 8.23
N THR A 195 -17.35 8.14 7.69
CA THR A 195 -16.01 8.66 8.04
C THR A 195 -15.79 8.84 9.54
N GLU A 196 -16.76 9.39 10.28
CA GLU A 196 -16.60 9.61 11.72
C GLU A 196 -16.60 8.30 12.52
N GLU A 197 -17.40 7.33 12.10
CA GLU A 197 -17.36 5.98 12.68
C GLU A 197 -16.02 5.29 12.38
N TYR A 198 -15.47 5.47 11.18
CA TYR A 198 -14.16 4.93 10.82
C TYR A 198 -13.03 5.55 11.65
N LYS A 199 -13.07 6.87 11.90
CA LYS A 199 -12.10 7.53 12.79
C LYS A 199 -12.17 6.93 14.19
N LYS A 200 -13.36 6.87 14.78
CA LYS A 200 -13.58 6.28 16.12
C LYS A 200 -13.13 4.82 16.16
N PHE A 201 -13.47 4.04 15.13
CA PHE A 201 -13.01 2.67 14.96
C PHE A 201 -11.48 2.60 15.02
N ASN A 202 -10.73 3.51 14.41
CA ASN A 202 -9.27 3.50 14.52
C ASN A 202 -8.77 3.97 15.90
N ASP A 203 -9.31 5.07 16.41
CA ASP A 203 -8.89 5.71 17.67
C ASP A 203 -9.00 4.79 18.88
N ASP A 204 -10.08 3.98 18.96
CA ASP A 204 -10.35 3.06 20.07
C ASP A 204 -9.25 1.99 20.28
N ARG A 205 -8.34 1.81 19.32
CA ARG A 205 -7.28 0.78 19.37
C ARG A 205 -5.86 1.33 19.28
N ILE A 206 -5.66 2.65 19.23
CA ILE A 206 -4.31 3.23 19.09
C ILE A 206 -3.40 2.85 20.28
N SER A 207 -3.88 3.03 21.52
CA SER A 207 -3.11 2.70 22.73
C SER A 207 -2.81 1.21 22.82
N TYR A 208 -3.84 0.38 22.64
CA TYR A 208 -3.72 -1.07 22.68
C TYR A 208 -2.71 -1.61 21.66
N GLN A 209 -2.69 -1.09 20.43
CA GLN A 209 -1.74 -1.55 19.43
C GLN A 209 -0.30 -1.12 19.74
N ARG A 210 -0.09 0.06 20.32
CA ARG A 210 1.24 0.49 20.78
C ARG A 210 1.78 -0.40 21.89
N GLU A 211 0.95 -0.71 22.87
CA GLU A 211 1.30 -1.62 23.97
C GLU A 211 1.67 -3.02 23.43
N LEU A 212 0.85 -3.57 22.52
CA LEU A 212 1.15 -4.86 21.89
C LEU A 212 2.44 -4.85 21.06
N ALA A 213 2.79 -3.74 20.39
CA ALA A 213 4.03 -3.65 19.63
C ALA A 213 5.26 -3.59 20.55
N GLN A 214 5.20 -2.82 21.64
CA GLN A 214 6.25 -2.79 22.65
C GLN A 214 6.47 -4.18 23.28
N ILE A 215 5.38 -4.92 23.53
CA ILE A 215 5.45 -6.30 24.02
C ILE A 215 6.04 -7.25 22.96
N LYS A 216 5.75 -7.05 21.68
CA LYS A 216 6.29 -7.89 20.58
C LYS A 216 7.77 -7.68 20.33
N ASP A 217 8.25 -6.44 20.39
CA ASP A 217 9.68 -6.12 20.24
C ASP A 217 10.52 -6.75 21.35
N LEU A 218 9.93 -7.05 22.50
CA LEU A 218 10.55 -7.79 23.61
C LEU A 218 10.59 -9.32 23.38
N ILE A 219 9.83 -9.87 22.43
CA ILE A 219 9.60 -11.32 22.26
C ILE A 219 10.12 -11.87 20.92
N MET A 220 10.35 -11.02 19.90
CA MET A 220 10.77 -11.31 18.51
C MET A 220 11.15 -12.76 18.15
N ASP A 221 10.15 -13.52 17.68
CA ASP A 221 10.18 -14.32 16.43
C ASP A 221 8.79 -14.94 16.18
N GLU A 222 7.93 -14.32 15.35
CA GLU A 222 6.99 -15.00 14.42
C GLU A 222 6.05 -14.02 13.67
N PRO A 223 5.57 -14.39 12.46
CA PRO A 223 4.66 -13.58 11.65
C PRO A 223 3.18 -13.73 12.05
N SER A 224 2.42 -12.67 11.78
CA SER A 224 0.95 -12.52 11.87
C SER A 224 0.35 -12.40 13.27
N VAL A 225 -0.25 -11.23 13.52
CA VAL A 225 -1.40 -11.14 14.43
C VAL A 225 -2.43 -12.12 13.89
N ASP A 226 -2.71 -13.17 14.66
CA ASP A 226 -3.91 -13.97 14.46
C ASP A 226 -5.12 -13.06 14.74
N LEU A 227 -5.81 -12.63 13.68
CA LEU A 227 -7.02 -11.79 13.79
C LEU A 227 -8.17 -12.50 14.52
N ARG A 228 -8.03 -13.79 14.86
CA ARG A 228 -8.97 -14.53 15.72
C ARG A 228 -9.09 -13.95 17.14
N GLY A 229 -8.12 -13.13 17.58
CA GLY A 229 -8.17 -12.44 18.88
C GLY A 229 -8.90 -11.09 18.89
N LEU A 230 -9.42 -10.60 17.76
CA LEU A 230 -10.07 -9.29 17.66
C LEU A 230 -11.60 -9.31 17.84
N HIS A 231 -12.16 -10.42 18.33
CA HIS A 231 -13.59 -10.60 18.59
C HIS A 231 -14.00 -10.28 20.04
N GLY A 232 -13.25 -9.39 20.71
CA GLY A 232 -13.56 -8.90 22.06
C GLY A 232 -13.59 -7.39 22.09
#